data_AF-A0A8J7C7W7-F1
#
_entry.id   AF-A0A8J7C7W7-F1
#
_cell.length_a   1.000
_cell.length_b   1.000
_cell.length_c   1.000
_cell.angle_alpha   90.00
_cell.angle_beta   90.00
_cell.angle_gamma   90.00
#
_symmetry.space_group_name_H-M   'P 1'
#
loop_
_entity.id
_entity.type
_entity.pdbx_description
1 polymer ?
#
loop_
_entity_poly.entity_id
_entity_poly.type
_entity_poly.pdbx_seq_one_letter_code
_entity_poly.pdbx_strand_id
1 'polypeptide(L)'
;MFETVSFQVTTGQIVSCAKKGAVLVAIAKVENYVMGKVAMYPQEEMRRLQQMKQEFRKEFDIDPNNEARLEEIKRLKKNYERSQEMFESIKSIGLTDSVDDINKIILHLLLVGEKVTVENRVEHSSNLEGASGQLKVLSTWVILPDSTRYLSSIQFRR
;
A
#
# COMPACT_ATOMS: atom_id res chain seq x y z
N MET A 1 1.26 21.88 -5.94
CA MET A 1 2.19 21.74 -4.80
C MET A 1 1.39 21.22 -3.60
N PHE A 2 1.97 20.33 -2.80
CA PHE A 2 1.39 19.86 -1.54
C PHE A 2 2.35 20.13 -0.40
N GLU A 3 1.85 20.14 0.82
CA GLU A 3 2.65 20.31 2.03
C GLU A 3 3.02 18.95 2.60
N THR A 4 4.18 18.83 3.25
CA THR A 4 4.55 17.62 4.01
C THR A 4 4.30 17.88 5.50
N VAL A 5 3.55 17.00 6.15
CA VAL A 5 3.18 17.12 7.56
C VAL A 5 3.42 15.80 8.29
N SER A 6 3.73 15.87 9.58
CA SER A 6 3.72 14.70 10.46
C SER A 6 2.29 14.45 10.94
N PHE A 7 1.81 13.22 10.83
CA PHE A 7 0.47 12.82 11.21
C PHE A 7 0.51 11.58 12.10
N GLN A 8 -0.20 11.60 13.23
CA GLN A 8 -0.30 10.45 14.12
C GLN A 8 -1.53 9.62 13.73
N VAL A 9 -1.29 8.39 13.25
CA VAL A 9 -2.38 7.46 12.93
C VAL A 9 -2.96 6.84 14.20
N THR A 10 -4.12 6.20 14.09
CA THR A 10 -4.86 5.61 15.23
C THR A 10 -4.04 4.61 16.06
N THR A 11 -3.05 3.96 15.45
CA THR A 11 -2.13 3.04 16.16
C THR A 11 -1.08 3.75 17.02
N GLY A 12 -1.05 5.09 17.02
CA GLY A 12 -0.06 5.91 17.73
C GLY A 12 1.23 6.17 16.94
N GLN A 13 1.41 5.53 15.78
CA GLN A 13 2.57 5.76 14.93
C GLN A 13 2.52 7.15 14.27
N ILE A 14 3.64 7.85 14.26
CA ILE A 14 3.81 9.09 13.49
C ILE A 14 4.28 8.73 12.09
N VAL A 15 3.56 9.22 11.08
CA VAL A 15 3.86 9.01 9.67
C VAL A 15 3.98 10.35 8.94
N SER A 16 4.89 10.42 7.97
CA SER A 16 5.00 11.57 7.07
C SER A 16 3.90 11.50 6.00
N CYS A 17 3.11 12.57 5.88
CA CYS A 17 2.00 12.67 4.95
C CYS A 17 2.16 13.88 4.03
N ALA A 18 1.83 13.68 2.77
CA ALA A 18 1.51 14.77 1.86
C ALA A 18 0.09 15.26 2.16
N LYS A 19 -0.08 16.58 2.22
CA LYS A 19 -1.33 17.26 2.58
C LYS A 19 -1.73 18.25 1.52
N LYS A 20 -3.03 18.23 1.19
CA LYS A 20 -3.69 19.29 0.42
C LYS A 20 -5.10 19.49 0.97
N GLY A 21 -5.38 20.67 1.50
CA GLY A 21 -6.63 20.94 2.22
C GLY A 21 -6.84 19.94 3.37
N ALA A 22 -8.02 19.31 3.39
CA ALA A 22 -8.40 18.28 4.37
C ALA A 22 -8.12 16.84 3.86
N VAL A 23 -7.10 16.64 3.03
CA VAL A 23 -6.73 15.34 2.45
C VAL A 23 -5.29 15.01 2.80
N LEU A 24 -5.07 13.78 3.24
CA LEU A 24 -3.77 13.24 3.62
C LEU A 24 -3.46 11.94 2.87
N VAL A 25 -2.25 11.87 2.32
CA VAL A 25 -1.68 10.66 1.72
C VAL A 25 -0.35 10.37 2.42
N ALA A 26 -0.23 9.20 3.05
CA ALA A 26 1.06 8.78 3.62
C ALA A 26 2.09 8.58 2.50
N ILE A 27 3.20 9.32 2.56
CA ILE A 27 4.21 9.36 1.50
C ILE A 27 4.80 7.96 1.27
N ALA A 28 5.10 7.25 2.37
CA ALA A 28 5.61 5.88 2.32
C ALA A 28 4.68 4.86 1.62
N LYS A 29 3.36 5.11 1.53
CA LYS A 29 2.47 4.23 0.74
C LYS A 29 2.80 4.32 -0.75
N VAL A 30 3.17 5.49 -1.25
CA VAL A 30 3.57 5.65 -2.65
C VAL A 30 5.03 5.26 -2.81
N GLU A 31 5.93 5.89 -2.06
CA GLU A 31 7.39 5.69 -2.18
C GLU A 31 7.83 4.24 -1.99
N ASN A 32 7.16 3.48 -1.12
CA ASN A 32 7.52 2.10 -0.85
C ASN A 32 6.55 1.10 -1.48
N TYR A 33 5.25 1.21 -1.17
CA TYR A 33 4.30 0.17 -1.55
C TYR A 33 3.97 0.19 -3.05
N VAL A 34 3.67 1.37 -3.60
CA VAL A 34 3.40 1.51 -5.05
C VAL A 34 4.67 1.26 -5.88
N MET A 35 5.84 1.64 -5.37
CA MET A 35 7.12 1.54 -6.09
C MET A 35 7.86 0.21 -5.93
N GLY A 36 7.20 -0.84 -5.43
CA GLY A 36 7.85 -2.15 -5.35
C GLY A 36 8.99 -2.24 -4.31
N LYS A 37 9.07 -1.30 -3.36
CA LYS A 37 10.15 -1.24 -2.35
C LYS A 37 9.75 -1.83 -1.00
N VAL A 38 8.65 -2.59 -0.94
CA VAL A 38 8.31 -3.41 0.23
C VAL A 38 9.42 -4.44 0.45
N ALA A 39 9.86 -4.58 1.70
CA ALA A 39 10.91 -5.51 2.07
C ALA A 39 10.54 -6.95 1.67
N MET A 40 11.55 -7.68 1.18
CA MET A 40 11.39 -9.09 0.84
C MET A 40 11.06 -9.91 2.09
N TYR A 41 10.16 -10.87 1.94
CA TYR A 41 9.75 -11.74 3.05
C TYR A 41 10.78 -12.85 3.33
N PRO A 42 10.81 -13.44 4.54
CA PRO A 42 11.72 -14.53 4.91
C PRO A 42 11.46 -15.85 4.13
N GLN A 43 11.96 -15.96 2.90
CA GLN A 43 11.71 -17.10 2.01
C GLN A 43 12.18 -18.46 2.58
N GLU A 44 13.40 -18.50 3.10
CA GLU A 44 13.99 -19.72 3.67
C GLU A 44 13.23 -20.19 4.91
N GLU A 45 12.84 -19.26 5.78
CA GLU A 45 12.04 -19.56 6.97
C GLU A 45 10.66 -20.09 6.58
N MET A 46 10.00 -19.46 5.60
CA MET A 46 8.72 -19.93 5.07
C MET A 46 8.81 -21.36 4.54
N ARG A 47 9.85 -21.66 3.75
CA ARG A 47 10.06 -22.99 3.17
C ARG A 47 10.26 -24.04 4.26
N ARG A 48 11.07 -23.74 5.29
CA ARG A 48 11.28 -24.64 6.44
C ARG A 48 9.99 -24.92 7.19
N LEU A 49 9.21 -23.89 7.51
CA LEU A 49 7.92 -24.06 8.20
C LEU A 49 6.92 -24.85 7.36
N GLN A 50 6.89 -24.64 6.03
CA GLN A 50 6.03 -25.42 5.13
C GLN A 50 6.45 -26.88 5.05
N GLN A 51 7.75 -27.17 4.94
CA GLN A 51 8.28 -28.53 4.95
C GLN A 51 7.98 -29.23 6.28
N MET A 52 8.22 -28.55 7.41
CA MET A 52 7.90 -29.08 8.74
C MET A 52 6.40 -29.39 8.88
N LYS A 53 5.52 -28.51 8.39
CA LYS A 53 4.07 -28.74 8.39
C LYS A 53 3.64 -29.93 7.52
N GLN A 54 4.36 -30.20 6.44
CA GLN A 54 4.06 -31.27 5.48
C GLN A 54 4.63 -32.62 5.92
N GLU A 55 5.87 -32.66 6.40
CA GLU A 55 6.63 -33.87 6.69
C GLU A 55 6.59 -34.25 8.18
N PHE A 56 6.55 -33.25 9.08
CA PHE A 56 6.66 -33.42 10.53
C PHE A 56 5.49 -32.76 11.27
N ARG A 57 4.26 -33.03 10.84
CA ARG A 57 3.06 -32.31 11.31
C ARG A 57 2.90 -32.28 12.82
N LYS A 58 3.19 -33.40 13.51
CA LYS A 58 3.12 -33.48 14.98
C LYS A 58 4.12 -32.54 15.64
N GLU A 59 5.35 -32.45 15.13
CA GLU A 59 6.37 -31.53 15.65
C GLU A 59 5.99 -30.08 15.37
N PHE A 60 5.41 -29.82 14.19
CA PHE A 60 4.92 -28.50 13.84
C PHE A 60 3.83 -28.01 14.80
N ASP A 61 2.86 -28.87 15.12
CA ASP A 61 1.72 -28.51 15.97
C ASP A 61 2.05 -28.45 17.47
N ILE A 62 3.24 -28.91 17.92
CA ILE A 62 3.68 -28.77 19.33
C ILE A 62 3.86 -27.30 19.70
N ASP A 63 4.40 -26.49 18.79
CA ASP A 63 4.59 -25.05 19.02
C ASP A 63 3.56 -24.24 18.21
N PRO A 64 2.56 -23.62 18.87
CA PRO A 64 1.55 -22.81 18.18
C PRO A 64 2.16 -21.57 17.49
N ASN A 65 3.39 -21.16 17.85
CA ASN A 65 4.09 -20.08 17.17
C ASN A 65 4.47 -20.44 15.74
N ASN A 66 4.63 -21.72 15.40
CA ASN A 66 4.94 -22.15 14.03
C ASN A 66 3.84 -21.74 13.05
N GLU A 67 2.57 -21.96 13.42
CA GLU A 67 1.45 -21.55 12.57
C GLU A 67 1.32 -20.03 12.52
N ALA A 68 1.43 -19.35 13.67
CA ALA A 68 1.34 -17.90 13.73
C ALA A 68 2.42 -17.23 12.86
N ARG A 69 3.66 -17.73 12.93
CA ARG A 69 4.80 -17.25 12.16
C ARG A 69 4.65 -17.55 10.67
N LEU A 70 4.18 -18.76 10.31
CA LEU A 70 3.91 -19.11 8.92
C LEU A 70 2.84 -18.19 8.31
N GLU A 71 1.77 -17.89 9.04
CA GLU A 71 0.72 -16.97 8.59
C GLU A 71 1.22 -15.52 8.49
N GLU A 72 2.07 -15.08 9.40
CA GLU A 72 2.74 -13.77 9.30
C GLU A 72 3.59 -13.68 8.02
N ILE A 73 4.45 -14.66 7.76
CA ILE A 73 5.31 -14.65 6.57
C ILE A 73 4.48 -14.72 5.28
N LYS A 74 3.37 -15.46 5.25
CA LYS A 74 2.43 -15.44 4.11
C LYS A 74 1.84 -14.05 3.86
N ARG A 75 1.52 -13.30 4.91
CA ARG A 75 1.05 -11.90 4.77
C ARG A 75 2.15 -11.00 4.23
N LEU A 76 3.38 -11.13 4.70
CA LEU A 76 4.54 -10.40 4.18
C LEU A 76 4.78 -10.72 2.70
N LYS A 77 4.74 -12.00 2.32
CA LYS A 77 4.83 -12.45 0.92
C LYS A 77 3.78 -11.79 0.04
N LYS A 78 2.52 -11.83 0.46
CA LYS A 78 1.40 -11.22 -0.28
C LYS A 78 1.59 -9.70 -0.45
N ASN A 79 2.12 -9.01 0.57
CA ASN A 79 2.41 -7.58 0.48
C ASN A 79 3.55 -7.28 -0.47
N TYR A 80 4.62 -8.08 -0.44
CA TYR A 80 5.74 -7.98 -1.37
C TYR A 80 5.28 -8.21 -2.82
N GLU A 81 4.57 -9.30 -3.09
CA GLU A 81 4.07 -9.64 -4.44
C GLU A 81 3.16 -8.53 -5.00
N ARG A 82 2.21 -8.04 -4.21
CA ARG A 82 1.34 -6.93 -4.60
C ARG A 82 2.13 -5.65 -4.90
N SER A 83 3.13 -5.34 -4.08
CA SER A 83 3.97 -4.16 -4.28
C SER A 83 4.74 -4.25 -5.60
N GLN A 84 5.28 -5.42 -5.95
CA GLN A 84 5.92 -5.65 -7.25
C GLN A 84 4.92 -5.49 -8.41
N GLU A 85 3.74 -6.09 -8.31
CA GLU A 85 2.68 -5.99 -9.33
C GLU A 85 2.24 -4.53 -9.57
N MET A 86 2.14 -3.75 -8.49
CA MET A 86 1.83 -2.31 -8.58
C MET A 86 2.92 -1.57 -9.33
N PHE A 87 4.19 -1.83 -9.01
CA PHE A 87 5.30 -1.18 -9.68
C PHE A 87 5.36 -1.54 -11.18
N GLU A 88 5.13 -2.80 -11.54
CA GLU A 88 5.01 -3.20 -12.94
C GLU A 88 3.86 -2.49 -13.66
N SER A 89 2.75 -2.22 -12.97
CA SER A 89 1.62 -1.47 -13.53
C SER A 89 1.96 0.01 -13.75
N ILE A 90 2.66 0.64 -12.80
CA ILE A 90 3.17 2.01 -12.94
C ILE A 90 4.15 2.12 -14.12
N LYS A 91 5.11 1.18 -14.23
CA LYS A 91 6.05 1.13 -15.36
C LYS A 91 5.35 0.98 -16.72
N SER A 92 4.24 0.24 -16.77
CA SER A 92 3.49 0.02 -18.02
C SER A 92 2.91 1.29 -18.63
N ILE A 93 2.68 2.34 -17.83
CA ILE A 93 2.24 3.65 -18.31
C ILE A 93 3.38 4.66 -18.43
N GLY A 94 4.64 4.21 -18.30
CA GLY A 94 5.82 5.05 -18.47
C GLY A 94 6.16 5.91 -17.26
N LEU A 95 5.68 5.55 -16.07
CA LEU A 95 6.10 6.17 -14.80
C LEU A 95 7.19 5.33 -14.13
N THR A 96 8.07 5.99 -13.37
CA THR A 96 9.22 5.39 -12.69
C THR A 96 9.18 5.65 -11.19
N ASP A 97 10.23 5.24 -10.46
CA ASP A 97 10.42 5.56 -9.05
C ASP A 97 11.17 6.89 -8.83
N SER A 98 11.19 7.77 -9.83
CA SER A 98 11.71 9.13 -9.73
C SER A 98 10.89 9.98 -8.75
N VAL A 99 11.52 11.00 -8.16
CA VAL A 99 10.85 11.93 -7.24
C VAL A 99 9.67 12.64 -7.92
N ASP A 100 9.82 13.01 -9.19
CA ASP A 100 8.76 13.70 -9.95
C ASP A 100 7.55 12.80 -10.20
N ASP A 101 7.77 11.53 -10.58
CA ASP A 101 6.69 10.57 -10.80
C ASP A 101 5.98 10.19 -9.49
N ILE A 102 6.74 10.00 -8.41
CA ILE A 102 6.19 9.80 -7.06
C ILE A 102 5.31 10.99 -6.67
N ASN A 103 5.81 12.21 -6.83
CA ASN A 103 5.06 13.43 -6.53
C ASN A 103 3.80 13.56 -7.39
N LYS A 104 3.87 13.16 -8.67
CA LYS A 104 2.73 13.13 -9.58
C LYS A 104 1.64 12.17 -9.09
N ILE A 105 2.01 10.97 -8.66
CA ILE A 105 1.06 9.99 -8.11
C ILE A 105 0.44 10.50 -6.80
N ILE A 106 1.24 11.10 -5.92
CA ILE A 106 0.74 11.69 -4.67
C ILE A 106 -0.25 12.82 -4.97
N LEU A 107 0.09 13.73 -5.88
CA LEU A 107 -0.79 14.82 -6.30
C LEU A 107 -2.12 14.30 -6.88
N HIS A 108 -2.05 13.28 -7.74
CA HIS A 108 -3.24 12.62 -8.28
C HIS A 108 -4.14 12.10 -7.16
N LEU A 109 -3.57 11.38 -6.19
CA LEU A 109 -4.32 10.84 -5.06
C LEU A 109 -4.94 11.96 -4.20
N LEU A 110 -4.20 13.03 -3.92
CA LEU A 110 -4.73 14.18 -3.19
C LEU A 110 -5.94 14.81 -3.90
N LEU A 111 -5.86 14.98 -5.23
CA LEU A 111 -6.96 15.50 -6.05
C LEU A 111 -8.19 14.56 -6.05
N VAL A 112 -7.97 13.25 -6.02
CA VAL A 112 -9.06 12.26 -5.88
C VAL A 112 -9.69 12.37 -4.48
N GLY A 113 -8.86 12.44 -3.44
CA GLY A 113 -9.31 12.56 -2.06
C GLY A 113 -10.15 13.81 -1.80
N GLU A 114 -9.88 14.92 -2.50
CA GLU A 114 -10.68 16.16 -2.40
C GLU A 114 -12.15 15.96 -2.81
N LYS A 115 -12.47 14.90 -3.56
CA LYS A 115 -13.82 14.56 -4.04
C LYS A 115 -14.53 13.51 -3.16
N VAL A 116 -13.84 12.94 -2.17
CA VAL A 116 -14.39 11.92 -1.27
C VAL A 116 -15.30 12.58 -0.23
N THR A 117 -16.45 11.96 0.04
CA THR A 117 -17.47 12.41 0.99
C THR A 117 -17.93 11.26 1.91
N VAL A 118 -18.65 11.58 2.99
CA VAL A 118 -19.16 10.57 3.94
C VAL A 118 -20.17 9.60 3.33
N GLU A 119 -20.84 10.01 2.25
CA GLU A 119 -21.86 9.22 1.55
C GLU A 119 -21.26 8.17 0.61
N ASN A 120 -19.96 8.26 0.30
CA ASN A 120 -19.30 7.42 -0.70
C ASN A 120 -18.03 6.73 -0.17
N ARG A 121 -18.07 6.15 1.05
CA ARG A 121 -16.99 5.33 1.65
C ARG A 121 -16.73 4.00 0.90
N VAL A 122 -16.56 4.07 -0.40
CA VAL A 122 -16.45 2.97 -1.36
C VAL A 122 -15.10 3.12 -2.07
N GLU A 123 -14.74 2.12 -2.86
CA GLU A 123 -13.60 2.20 -3.79
C GLU A 123 -13.81 3.32 -4.82
N HIS A 124 -12.94 4.33 -4.80
CA HIS A 124 -12.96 5.45 -5.75
C HIS A 124 -12.07 5.13 -6.94
N SER A 125 -12.69 5.07 -8.11
CA SER A 125 -12.01 4.91 -9.39
C SER A 125 -11.53 6.25 -9.94
N SER A 126 -10.29 6.28 -10.41
CA SER A 126 -9.69 7.39 -11.15
C SER A 126 -8.71 6.87 -12.19
N ASN A 127 -8.31 7.70 -13.15
CA ASN A 127 -7.29 7.32 -14.14
C ASN A 127 -6.03 8.13 -13.88
N LEU A 128 -4.91 7.44 -13.64
CA LEU A 128 -3.59 8.03 -13.52
C LEU A 128 -2.93 8.02 -14.90
N GLU A 129 -2.55 9.20 -15.37
CA GLU A 129 -1.89 9.37 -16.67
C GLU A 129 -0.37 9.26 -16.55
N GLY A 130 0.25 8.53 -17.47
CA GLY A 130 1.68 8.46 -17.68
C GLY A 130 2.04 8.73 -19.13
N ALA A 131 3.34 8.78 -19.44
CA ALA A 131 3.81 9.10 -20.79
C ALA A 131 3.38 8.07 -21.84
N SER A 132 3.12 6.82 -21.43
CA SER A 132 2.80 5.70 -22.33
C SER A 132 1.35 5.23 -22.23
N GLY A 133 0.50 5.89 -21.43
CA GLY A 133 -0.91 5.52 -21.30
C GLY A 133 -1.54 5.96 -19.99
N GLN A 134 -2.65 5.32 -19.62
CA GLN A 134 -3.36 5.57 -18.38
C GLN A 134 -3.59 4.27 -17.61
N LEU A 135 -3.64 4.36 -16.29
CA LEU A 135 -3.86 3.23 -15.40
C LEU A 135 -5.05 3.52 -14.50
N LYS A 136 -5.97 2.55 -14.38
CA LYS A 136 -7.10 2.69 -13.48
C LYS A 136 -6.61 2.52 -12.04
N VAL A 137 -6.80 3.56 -11.24
CA VAL A 137 -6.47 3.59 -9.81
C VAL A 137 -7.74 3.46 -9.01
N LEU A 138 -7.72 2.52 -8.07
CA LEU A 138 -8.78 2.27 -7.12
C LEU A 138 -8.26 2.62 -5.73
N SER A 139 -8.87 3.63 -5.11
CA SER A 139 -8.44 4.17 -3.83
C SER A 139 -9.56 4.10 -2.81
N THR A 140 -9.22 3.76 -1.57
CA THR A 140 -10.17 3.82 -0.45
C THR A 140 -9.66 4.78 0.61
N TRP A 141 -10.59 5.45 1.27
CA TRP A 141 -10.31 6.58 2.14
C TRP A 141 -11.02 6.41 3.47
N VAL A 142 -10.35 6.79 4.55
CA VAL A 142 -10.95 6.90 5.88
C VAL A 142 -11.22 8.37 6.15
N ILE A 143 -12.46 8.68 6.56
CA ILE A 143 -12.83 10.02 7.01
C ILE A 143 -12.72 10.03 8.53
N LEU A 144 -11.81 10.85 9.03
CA LEU A 144 -11.53 11.02 10.45
C LEU A 144 -12.58 11.93 11.12
N PRO A 145 -12.67 11.95 12.46
CA PRO A 145 -13.67 12.75 13.18
C PRO A 145 -13.59 14.25 12.90
N ASP A 146 -12.41 14.76 12.56
CA ASP A 146 -12.16 16.16 12.15
C ASP A 146 -12.47 16.43 10.66
N SER A 147 -13.13 15.48 9.98
CA SER A 147 -13.40 15.48 8.54
C SER A 147 -12.16 15.35 7.63
N THR A 148 -10.98 15.05 8.19
CA THR A 148 -9.79 14.76 7.38
C THR A 148 -9.95 13.45 6.63
N ARG A 149 -9.62 13.45 5.33
CA ARG A 149 -9.66 12.28 4.45
C ARG A 149 -8.28 11.69 4.31
N TYR A 150 -8.09 10.50 4.87
CA TYR A 150 -6.81 9.80 4.91
C TYR A 150 -6.83 8.59 3.96
N LEU A 151 -5.84 8.48 3.07
CA LEU A 151 -5.74 7.34 2.15
C LEU A 151 -5.50 6.03 2.90
N SER A 152 -6.44 5.10 2.78
CA SER A 152 -6.38 3.79 3.43
C SER A 152 -5.70 2.75 2.55
N SER A 153 -6.18 2.56 1.32
CA SER A 153 -5.59 1.61 0.36
C SER A 153 -5.60 2.15 -1.06
N ILE A 154 -4.68 1.63 -1.86
CA ILE A 154 -4.54 1.91 -3.28
C ILE A 154 -4.35 0.60 -4.03
N GLN A 155 -4.96 0.47 -5.20
CA GLN A 155 -4.77 -0.63 -6.13
C GLN A 155 -4.76 -0.11 -7.56
N PHE A 156 -4.05 -0.82 -8.42
CA PHE A 156 -4.05 -0.56 -9.86
C PHE A 156 -4.74 -1.71 -10.58
N ARG A 157 -5.59 -1.38 -11.56
CA ARG A 157 -6.16 -2.36 -12.50
C ARG A 157 -5.76 -1.97 -13.91
N ARG A 158 -5.27 -2.96 -14.66
CA ARG A 158 -5.06 -2.87 -16.11
C ARG A 158 -6.40 -2.95 -16.83
#